data_AF-A0A4P7W3K3-F1
#
_entry.id   AF-A0A4P7W3K3-F1
#
_cell.length_a   1.000
_cell.length_b   1.000
_cell.length_c   1.000
_cell.angle_alpha   90.00
_cell.angle_beta   90.00
_cell.angle_gamma   90.00
#
_symmetry.space_group_name_H-M   'P 1'
#
loop_
_entity.id
_entity.type
_entity.pdbx_description
1 polymer ?
#
loop_
_entity_poly.entity_id
_entity_poly.type
_entity_poly.pdbx_seq_one_letter_code
_entity_poly.pdbx_strand_id
1 'polypeptide(L)'
;MTDITERYNQEIESTIQYDISELLHTDLSDDLKERLMNLGNPTVDKFIALFPIQDKIKFSTIRDALNGMKVILPKNLFEETKDEVTEICDDYKWLNSKNGKLILKIEEWIKDARHCIAIDFPSEYIYIGRSLFDPISLIVGGYVKELNTKTIIESCLDNMNPPIDIEYRIVICD
;
A
#
# COMPACT_ATOMS: atom_id res chain seq x y z
N MET A 1 16.93 17.99 26.78
CA MET A 1 17.46 16.97 25.85
C MET A 1 16.25 16.15 25.47
N THR A 2 15.69 16.37 24.27
CA THR A 2 14.58 15.53 23.79
C THR A 2 15.10 14.11 23.72
N ASP A 3 14.34 13.15 24.24
CA ASP A 3 14.71 11.74 24.20
C ASP A 3 14.90 11.32 22.73
N ILE A 4 15.98 10.61 22.40
CA ILE A 4 16.23 10.10 21.03
C ILE A 4 15.02 9.29 20.56
N THR A 5 14.43 8.53 21.48
CA THR A 5 13.21 7.77 21.24
C THR A 5 12.02 8.66 20.88
N GLU A 6 11.86 9.82 21.53
CA GLU A 6 10.78 10.76 21.23
C GLU A 6 10.95 11.37 19.83
N ARG A 7 12.16 11.78 19.46
CA ARG A 7 12.44 12.32 18.10
C ARG A 7 12.25 11.27 17.02
N TYR A 8 12.76 10.06 17.26
CA TYR A 8 12.58 8.92 16.36
C TYR A 8 11.09 8.64 16.10
N ASN A 9 10.28 8.61 17.16
CA ASN A 9 8.84 8.39 17.02
C ASN A 9 8.15 9.52 16.23
N GLN A 10 8.51 10.79 16.47
CA GLN A 10 7.98 11.92 15.70
C GLN A 10 8.34 11.85 14.21
N GLU A 11 9.56 11.45 13.89
CA GLU A 11 10.02 11.31 12.50
C GLU A 11 9.32 10.15 11.79
N ILE A 12 9.13 9.02 12.47
CA ILE A 12 8.32 7.91 11.99
C ILE A 12 6.91 8.37 11.66
N GLU A 13 6.23 9.10 12.56
CA GLU A 13 4.88 9.61 12.34
C GLU A 13 4.78 10.54 11.12
N SER A 14 5.88 11.21 10.76
CA SER A 14 5.98 12.09 9.59
C SER A 14 6.28 11.35 8.27
N THR A 15 6.32 10.02 8.29
CA THR A 15 6.61 9.19 7.13
C THR A 15 5.56 8.09 6.96
N ILE A 16 5.35 7.64 5.74
CA ILE A 16 4.49 6.49 5.45
C ILE A 16 5.24 5.23 5.86
N GLN A 17 4.73 4.57 6.89
CA GLN A 17 5.37 3.40 7.50
C GLN A 17 4.58 2.10 7.30
N TYR A 18 3.32 2.20 6.86
CA TYR A 18 2.46 1.05 6.60
C TYR A 18 2.55 0.60 5.14
N ASP A 19 2.23 -0.67 4.92
CA ASP A 19 2.15 -1.25 3.59
C ASP A 19 0.86 -0.81 2.91
N ILE A 20 0.97 -0.02 1.84
CA ILE A 20 -0.21 0.47 1.12
C ILE A 20 -0.98 -0.65 0.40
N SER A 21 -0.35 -1.81 0.15
CA SER A 21 -1.04 -2.92 -0.52
C SER A 21 -2.18 -3.50 0.32
N GLU A 22 -2.14 -3.32 1.64
CA GLU A 22 -3.22 -3.70 2.56
C GLU A 22 -4.45 -2.80 2.46
N LEU A 23 -4.31 -1.60 1.86
CA LEU A 23 -5.40 -0.63 1.68
C LEU A 23 -6.06 -0.71 0.31
N LEU A 24 -5.56 -1.55 -0.60
CA LEU A 24 -6.02 -1.60 -1.99
C LEU A 24 -7.05 -2.71 -2.17
N HIS A 25 -8.20 -2.34 -2.70
CA HIS A 25 -9.32 -3.25 -2.94
C HIS A 25 -9.35 -3.68 -4.41
N THR A 26 -9.25 -4.99 -4.64
CA THR A 26 -9.42 -5.58 -5.98
C THR A 26 -10.67 -6.44 -6.08
N ASP A 27 -11.36 -6.66 -4.96
CA ASP A 27 -12.48 -7.57 -4.81
C ASP A 27 -13.59 -6.92 -3.98
N LEU A 28 -14.81 -7.42 -4.13
CA LEU A 28 -15.91 -7.05 -3.24
C LEU A 28 -15.66 -7.63 -1.84
N SER A 29 -16.07 -6.86 -0.83
CA SER A 29 -16.08 -7.24 0.56
C SER A 29 -16.93 -8.48 0.79
N ASP A 30 -16.52 -9.29 1.77
CA ASP A 30 -17.20 -10.54 2.07
C ASP A 30 -18.65 -10.31 2.52
N ASP A 31 -18.92 -9.24 3.28
CA ASP A 31 -20.28 -8.85 3.68
C ASP A 31 -21.17 -8.53 2.47
N LEU A 32 -20.68 -7.69 1.55
CA LEU A 32 -21.46 -7.34 0.36
C LEU A 32 -21.68 -8.57 -0.52
N LYS A 33 -20.66 -9.40 -0.72
CA LYS A 33 -20.77 -10.67 -1.46
C LYS A 33 -21.85 -11.57 -0.87
N GLU A 34 -21.82 -11.80 0.44
CA GLU A 34 -22.81 -12.66 1.11
C GLU A 34 -24.23 -12.13 0.91
N ARG A 35 -24.43 -10.82 1.10
CA ARG A 35 -25.74 -10.16 0.93
C ARG A 35 -26.23 -10.23 -0.52
N LEU A 36 -25.33 -10.09 -1.50
CA LEU A 36 -25.65 -10.23 -2.92
C LEU A 36 -25.98 -11.68 -3.29
N MET A 37 -25.19 -12.66 -2.82
CA MET A 37 -25.44 -14.09 -3.05
C MET A 37 -26.77 -14.56 -2.46
N ASN A 38 -27.17 -14.01 -1.31
CA ASN A 38 -28.44 -14.34 -0.64
C ASN A 38 -29.68 -13.95 -1.46
N LEU A 39 -29.53 -13.17 -2.54
CA LEU A 39 -30.62 -12.90 -3.48
C LEU A 39 -30.95 -14.09 -4.39
N GLY A 40 -30.05 -15.07 -4.50
CA GLY A 40 -30.23 -16.27 -5.33
C GLY A 40 -30.49 -15.97 -6.81
N ASN A 41 -29.94 -14.85 -7.31
CA ASN A 41 -30.17 -14.39 -8.68
C ASN A 41 -28.95 -14.71 -9.58
N PRO A 42 -29.11 -15.52 -10.64
CA PRO A 42 -28.00 -15.90 -11.53
C PRO A 42 -27.27 -14.73 -12.21
N THR A 43 -27.92 -13.57 -12.34
CA THR A 43 -27.31 -12.36 -12.90
C THR A 43 -26.41 -11.69 -11.88
N VAL A 44 -26.80 -11.72 -10.60
CA VAL A 44 -25.98 -11.25 -9.48
C VAL A 44 -24.77 -12.16 -9.30
N ASP A 45 -24.95 -13.48 -9.37
CA ASP A 45 -23.83 -14.44 -9.30
C ASP A 45 -22.77 -14.18 -10.37
N LYS A 46 -23.22 -13.93 -11.61
CA LYS A 46 -22.33 -13.57 -12.73
C LYS A 46 -21.63 -12.24 -12.53
N PHE A 47 -22.29 -11.28 -11.88
CA PHE A 47 -21.70 -9.99 -11.54
C PHE A 47 -20.62 -10.14 -10.46
N ILE A 48 -20.91 -10.89 -9.39
CA ILE A 48 -19.93 -11.18 -8.32
C ILE A 48 -18.69 -11.87 -8.91
N ALA A 49 -18.87 -12.79 -9.86
CA ALA A 49 -17.77 -13.49 -10.53
C ALA A 49 -16.85 -12.60 -11.39
N LEU A 50 -17.18 -11.31 -11.57
CA LEU A 50 -16.26 -10.32 -12.17
C LEU A 50 -15.17 -9.87 -11.20
N PHE A 51 -15.31 -10.20 -9.92
CA PHE A 51 -14.40 -9.84 -8.84
C PHE A 51 -13.71 -11.09 -8.26
N PRO A 52 -12.43 -11.01 -7.85
CA PRO A 52 -11.55 -9.86 -7.97
C PRO A 52 -11.27 -9.47 -9.43
N ILE A 53 -11.05 -8.17 -9.70
CA ILE A 53 -10.77 -7.69 -11.06
C ILE A 53 -9.50 -8.36 -11.58
N GLN A 54 -9.62 -9.00 -12.75
CA GLN A 54 -8.49 -9.59 -13.48
C GLN A 54 -8.14 -8.74 -14.70
N ASP A 55 -6.87 -8.79 -15.14
CA ASP A 55 -6.32 -8.01 -16.27
C ASP A 55 -7.06 -8.12 -17.60
N LYS A 56 -7.89 -9.16 -17.76
CA LYS A 56 -8.67 -9.38 -18.99
C LYS A 56 -10.04 -8.71 -18.97
N ILE A 57 -10.51 -8.27 -17.81
CA ILE A 57 -11.85 -7.69 -17.64
C ILE A 57 -11.81 -6.21 -18.00
N LYS A 58 -12.66 -5.80 -18.94
CA LYS A 58 -12.81 -4.39 -19.28
C LYS A 58 -13.72 -3.72 -18.25
N PHE A 59 -13.36 -2.51 -17.80
CA PHE A 59 -14.24 -1.72 -16.92
C PHE A 59 -15.62 -1.44 -17.51
N SER A 60 -15.75 -1.41 -18.85
CA SER A 60 -17.05 -1.33 -19.50
C SER A 60 -17.94 -2.51 -19.14
N THR A 61 -17.38 -3.73 -19.08
CA THR A 61 -18.11 -4.95 -18.71
C THR A 61 -18.63 -4.88 -17.28
N ILE A 62 -17.81 -4.40 -16.34
CA ILE A 62 -18.21 -4.21 -14.94
C ILE A 62 -19.33 -3.16 -14.84
N ARG A 63 -19.18 -2.03 -15.54
CA ARG A 63 -20.18 -0.96 -15.55
C ARG A 63 -21.52 -1.40 -16.14
N ASP A 64 -21.49 -2.14 -17.25
CA ASP A 64 -22.70 -2.64 -17.91
C ASP A 64 -23.41 -3.66 -17.02
N ALA A 65 -22.65 -4.55 -16.37
CA ALA A 65 -23.19 -5.51 -15.42
C ALA A 65 -23.81 -4.80 -14.20
N LEU A 66 -23.13 -3.80 -13.62
CA LEU A 66 -23.65 -2.98 -12.52
C LEU A 66 -24.94 -2.25 -12.94
N ASN A 67 -25.00 -1.62 -14.12
CA ASN A 67 -26.22 -0.97 -14.58
C ASN A 67 -27.40 -1.96 -14.71
N GLY A 68 -27.13 -3.19 -15.14
CA GLY A 68 -28.10 -4.28 -15.15
C GLY A 68 -28.63 -4.65 -13.76
N MET A 69 -27.86 -4.41 -12.70
CA MET A 69 -28.27 -4.69 -11.31
C MET A 69 -29.30 -3.70 -10.78
N LYS A 70 -29.45 -2.51 -11.39
CA LYS A 70 -30.34 -1.44 -10.87
C LYS A 70 -31.81 -1.85 -10.76
N VAL A 71 -32.26 -2.76 -11.62
CA VAL A 71 -33.65 -3.27 -11.62
C VAL A 71 -33.82 -4.52 -10.75
N ILE A 72 -32.72 -5.11 -10.28
CA ILE A 72 -32.69 -6.35 -9.48
C ILE A 72 -32.50 -6.02 -8.00
N LEU A 73 -31.56 -5.12 -7.70
CA LEU A 73 -31.16 -4.82 -6.33
C LEU A 73 -32.10 -3.79 -5.69
N PRO A 74 -32.43 -3.93 -4.39
CA PRO A 74 -33.00 -2.85 -3.60
C PRO A 74 -32.12 -1.60 -3.69
N LYS A 75 -32.74 -0.42 -3.74
CA LYS A 75 -32.04 0.86 -3.97
C LYS A 75 -30.80 1.05 -3.08
N ASN A 76 -30.90 0.77 -1.78
CA ASN A 76 -29.79 0.97 -0.85
C ASN A 76 -28.62 0.02 -1.16
N LEU A 77 -28.92 -1.25 -1.41
CA LEU A 77 -27.92 -2.26 -1.76
C LEU A 77 -27.27 -1.94 -3.12
N PHE A 78 -28.03 -1.40 -4.07
CA PHE A 78 -27.50 -0.96 -5.35
C PHE A 78 -26.48 0.18 -5.20
N GLU A 79 -26.80 1.23 -4.42
CA GLU A 79 -25.87 2.35 -4.24
C GLU A 79 -24.61 1.92 -3.49
N GLU A 80 -24.74 1.10 -2.45
CA GLU A 80 -23.59 0.52 -1.74
C GLU A 80 -22.70 -0.32 -2.67
N THR A 81 -23.30 -1.21 -3.48
CA THR A 81 -22.57 -1.99 -4.48
C THR A 81 -21.85 -1.07 -5.47
N LYS A 82 -22.52 0.00 -5.90
CA LYS A 82 -21.95 0.97 -6.85
C LYS A 82 -20.77 1.74 -6.27
N ASP A 83 -20.84 2.13 -5.00
CA ASP A 83 -19.77 2.85 -4.34
C ASP A 83 -18.54 1.94 -4.20
N GLU A 84 -18.72 0.71 -3.72
CA GLU A 84 -17.61 -0.24 -3.57
C GLU A 84 -16.98 -0.65 -4.91
N VAL A 85 -17.79 -0.86 -5.96
CA VAL A 85 -17.27 -1.11 -7.31
C VAL A 85 -16.45 0.09 -7.84
N THR A 86 -16.84 1.31 -7.46
CA THR A 86 -16.13 2.52 -7.88
C THR A 86 -14.76 2.57 -7.21
N GLU A 87 -14.69 2.30 -5.90
CA GLU A 87 -13.44 2.20 -5.14
C GLU A 87 -12.52 1.13 -5.73
N ILE A 88 -13.02 -0.10 -5.93
CA ILE A 88 -12.25 -1.21 -6.53
C ILE A 88 -11.72 -0.82 -7.92
N CYS A 89 -12.52 -0.15 -8.75
CA CYS A 89 -12.08 0.28 -10.07
C CYS A 89 -10.99 1.35 -10.01
N ASP A 90 -11.03 2.25 -9.03
CA ASP A 90 -10.04 3.30 -8.86
C ASP A 90 -8.73 2.74 -8.30
N ASP A 91 -8.81 1.83 -7.33
CA ASP A 91 -7.64 1.09 -6.82
C ASP A 91 -7.00 0.26 -7.92
N TYR A 92 -7.79 -0.47 -8.72
CA TYR A 92 -7.27 -1.24 -9.85
C TYR A 92 -6.60 -0.36 -10.91
N LYS A 93 -7.13 0.85 -11.19
CA LYS A 93 -6.45 1.82 -12.07
C LYS A 93 -5.14 2.28 -11.47
N TRP A 94 -5.13 2.59 -10.18
CA TRP A 94 -3.94 3.05 -9.48
C TRP A 94 -2.85 1.98 -9.48
N LEU A 95 -3.19 0.74 -9.11
CA LEU A 95 -2.32 -0.45 -9.16
C LEU A 95 -1.64 -0.60 -10.53
N ASN A 96 -2.39 -0.31 -11.59
CA ASN A 96 -1.91 -0.45 -12.96
C ASN A 96 -1.23 0.81 -13.53
N SER A 97 -1.28 1.93 -12.81
CA SER A 97 -0.62 3.18 -13.20
C SER A 97 0.90 3.07 -13.07
N LYS A 98 1.63 3.98 -13.73
CA LYS A 98 3.10 4.06 -13.61
C LYS A 98 3.52 4.27 -12.15
N ASN A 99 2.82 5.17 -11.44
CA ASN A 99 3.16 5.51 -10.05
C ASN A 99 2.80 4.38 -9.10
N GLY A 100 1.63 3.75 -9.22
CA GLY A 100 1.26 2.61 -8.39
C GLY A 100 2.22 1.45 -8.52
N LYS A 101 2.60 1.08 -9.75
CA LYS A 101 3.62 0.03 -9.99
C LYS A 101 4.98 0.37 -9.38
N LEU A 102 5.39 1.64 -9.41
CA LEU A 102 6.65 2.07 -8.80
C LEU A 102 6.57 2.01 -7.27
N ILE A 103 5.47 2.51 -6.68
CA ILE A 103 5.24 2.49 -5.24
C ILE A 103 5.22 1.06 -4.71
N LEU A 104 4.57 0.11 -5.39
CA LEU A 104 4.57 -1.29 -4.96
C LEU A 104 5.97 -1.92 -4.98
N LYS A 105 6.83 -1.57 -5.95
CA LYS A 105 8.22 -2.01 -5.95
C LYS A 105 9.01 -1.40 -4.80
N ILE A 106 8.76 -0.14 -4.48
CA ILE A 106 9.34 0.53 -3.31
C ILE A 106 8.90 -0.20 -2.03
N GLU A 107 7.62 -0.53 -1.89
CA GLU A 107 7.08 -1.25 -0.72
C GLU A 107 7.70 -2.64 -0.55
N GLU A 108 7.83 -3.41 -1.64
CA GLU A 108 8.52 -4.71 -1.61
C GLU A 108 9.97 -4.55 -1.12
N TRP A 109 10.70 -3.58 -1.67
CA TRP A 109 12.05 -3.28 -1.25
C TRP A 109 12.12 -2.81 0.22
N ILE A 110 11.19 -1.96 0.67
CA ILE A 110 11.12 -1.47 2.07
C ILE A 110 10.94 -2.64 3.03
N LYS A 111 10.10 -3.63 2.71
CA LYS A 111 9.89 -4.82 3.55
C LYS A 111 11.20 -5.59 3.74
N ASP A 112 11.90 -5.86 2.66
CA ASP A 112 13.18 -6.57 2.69
C ASP A 112 14.26 -5.76 3.43
N ALA A 113 14.33 -4.46 3.16
CA ALA A 113 15.29 -3.56 3.79
C ALA A 113 15.07 -3.46 5.31
N ARG A 114 13.81 -3.32 5.76
CA ARG A 114 13.48 -3.32 7.20
C ARG A 114 13.85 -4.64 7.86
N HIS A 115 13.62 -5.76 7.17
CA HIS A 115 14.00 -7.07 7.67
C HIS A 115 15.53 -7.20 7.84
N CYS A 116 16.31 -6.77 6.84
CA CYS A 116 17.76 -6.76 6.89
C CYS A 116 18.28 -5.88 8.04
N ILE A 117 17.77 -4.64 8.17
CA ILE A 117 18.20 -3.73 9.24
C ILE A 117 17.88 -4.28 10.63
N ALA A 118 16.70 -4.87 10.82
CA ALA A 118 16.32 -5.45 12.10
C ALA A 118 17.22 -6.63 12.53
N ILE A 119 17.81 -7.36 11.56
CA ILE A 119 18.71 -8.49 11.83
C ILE A 119 20.15 -8.01 12.05
N ASP A 120 20.66 -7.16 11.16
CA ASP A 120 22.08 -6.79 11.12
C ASP A 120 22.42 -5.62 12.06
N PHE A 121 21.44 -4.75 12.36
CA PHE A 121 21.59 -3.56 13.20
C PHE A 121 20.49 -3.45 14.27
N PRO A 122 20.27 -4.49 15.11
CA PRO A 122 19.14 -4.56 16.04
C PRO A 122 19.16 -3.50 17.15
N SER A 123 20.31 -2.85 17.38
CA SER A 123 20.49 -1.80 18.39
C SER A 123 20.28 -0.38 17.88
N GLU A 124 20.14 -0.19 16.56
CA GLU A 124 20.08 1.14 15.96
C GLU A 124 18.64 1.58 15.73
N TYR A 125 18.37 2.87 15.96
CA TYR A 125 17.05 3.45 15.74
C TYR A 125 16.92 3.86 14.27
N ILE A 126 16.67 2.91 13.39
CA ILE A 126 16.49 3.15 11.95
C ILE A 126 15.01 3.00 11.57
N TYR A 127 14.52 3.90 10.73
CA TYR A 127 13.22 3.77 10.08
C TYR A 127 13.40 3.90 8.57
N ILE A 128 12.60 3.13 7.83
CA ILE A 128 12.62 3.11 6.37
C ILE A 128 11.17 3.26 5.94
N GLY A 129 10.87 4.27 5.12
CA GLY A 129 9.50 4.56 4.72
C GLY A 129 9.44 5.50 3.53
N ARG A 130 8.25 6.00 3.23
CA ARG A 130 8.05 6.96 2.14
C ARG A 130 7.66 8.34 2.68
N SER A 131 7.87 9.38 1.88
CA SER A 131 7.44 10.73 2.25
C SER A 131 5.91 10.87 2.24
N LEU A 132 5.35 11.57 3.23
CA LEU A 132 3.93 11.95 3.24
C LEU A 132 3.57 12.97 2.14
N PHE A 133 4.53 13.79 1.73
CA PHE A 133 4.32 14.85 0.74
C PHE A 133 4.57 14.38 -0.70
N ASP A 134 5.52 13.48 -0.88
CA ASP A 134 5.80 12.82 -2.15
C ASP A 134 5.88 11.30 -1.94
N PRO A 135 4.77 10.57 -2.10
CA PRO A 135 4.71 9.15 -1.79
C PRO A 135 5.64 8.26 -2.63
N ILE A 136 6.28 8.79 -3.69
CA ILE A 136 7.32 8.09 -4.43
C ILE A 136 8.66 8.20 -3.71
N SER A 137 8.96 9.30 -3.01
CA SER A 137 10.24 9.49 -2.33
C SER A 137 10.46 8.46 -1.21
N LEU A 138 11.62 7.78 -1.24
CA LEU A 138 12.07 6.79 -0.27
C LEU A 138 13.00 7.46 0.75
N ILE A 139 12.68 7.32 2.03
CA ILE A 139 13.42 7.93 3.14
C ILE A 139 13.97 6.82 4.03
N VAL A 140 15.26 6.90 4.33
CA VAL A 140 15.90 6.12 5.39
C VAL A 140 16.43 7.11 6.41
N GLY A 141 15.81 7.14 7.58
CA GLY A 141 16.22 8.01 8.67
C GLY A 141 16.52 7.24 9.93
N GLY A 142 17.06 7.92 10.92
CA GLY A 142 17.36 7.30 12.20
C GLY A 142 18.52 7.89 12.94
N TYR A 143 18.87 7.23 14.03
CA TYR A 143 19.88 7.67 14.98
C TYR A 143 20.85 6.52 15.24
N VAL A 144 22.14 6.80 15.02
CA VAL A 144 23.24 5.85 15.27
C VAL A 144 24.31 6.47 16.15
N LYS A 145 25.09 5.64 16.83
CA LYS A 145 26.16 6.12 17.72
C LYS A 145 27.46 6.43 16.98
N GLU A 146 27.76 5.68 15.92
CA GLU A 146 29.06 5.73 15.26
C GLU A 146 28.92 6.07 13.77
N LEU A 147 29.81 6.93 13.27
CA LEU A 147 29.90 7.27 11.85
C LEU A 147 30.11 6.02 10.99
N ASN A 148 30.92 5.07 11.46
CA ASN A 148 31.17 3.83 10.74
C ASN A 148 29.88 3.01 10.56
N THR A 149 29.05 2.91 11.60
CA THR A 149 27.75 2.23 11.53
C THR A 149 26.83 2.89 10.50
N LYS A 150 26.76 4.23 10.49
CA LYS A 150 26.02 4.96 9.44
C LYS A 150 26.47 4.55 8.04
N THR A 151 27.78 4.60 7.76
CA THR A 151 28.32 4.28 6.43
C THR A 151 28.07 2.83 6.02
N ILE A 152 28.13 1.89 6.98
CA ILE A 152 27.83 0.47 6.70
C ILE A 152 26.34 0.29 6.38
N ILE A 153 25.43 0.94 7.12
CA ILE A 153 23.99 0.87 6.85
C ILE A 153 23.66 1.44 5.47
N GLU A 154 24.16 2.64 5.15
CA GLU A 154 23.96 3.27 3.83
C GLU A 154 24.48 2.35 2.71
N SER A 155 25.69 1.81 2.86
CA SER A 155 26.28 0.88 1.88
C SER A 155 25.46 -0.41 1.74
N CYS A 156 24.95 -0.94 2.85
CA CYS A 156 24.13 -2.15 2.85
C CYS A 156 22.86 -1.93 2.02
N LEU A 157 22.13 -0.85 2.29
CA LEU A 157 20.88 -0.52 1.63
C LEU A 157 21.09 -0.17 0.15
N ASP A 158 22.14 0.57 -0.20
CA ASP A 158 22.47 0.86 -1.60
C ASP A 158 22.76 -0.43 -2.39
N ASN A 159 23.44 -1.40 -1.77
CA ASN A 159 23.73 -2.70 -2.38
C ASN A 159 22.48 -3.59 -2.56
N MET A 160 21.37 -3.28 -1.89
CA MET A 160 20.08 -3.93 -2.14
C MET A 160 19.40 -3.46 -3.43
N ASN A 161 20.04 -2.56 -4.21
CA ASN A 161 19.53 -2.02 -5.47
C ASN A 161 18.13 -1.41 -5.31
N PRO A 162 17.99 -0.33 -4.51
CA PRO A 162 16.70 0.30 -4.30
C PRO A 162 16.08 0.72 -5.64
N PRO A 163 14.74 0.61 -5.79
CA PRO A 163 14.06 0.91 -7.04
C PRO A 163 14.12 2.40 -7.43
N ILE A 164 14.54 3.26 -6.51
CA ILE A 164 14.77 4.70 -6.64
C ILE A 164 15.87 5.14 -5.67
N ASP A 165 16.39 6.35 -5.84
CA ASP A 165 17.37 6.92 -4.93
C ASP A 165 16.81 7.06 -3.50
N ILE A 166 17.65 6.74 -2.52
CA ILE A 166 17.32 6.85 -1.09
C ILE A 166 17.67 8.25 -0.59
N GLU A 167 16.72 8.89 0.10
CA GLU A 167 17.01 10.08 0.88
C GLU A 167 17.45 9.69 2.30
N TYR A 168 18.77 9.75 2.54
CA TYR A 168 19.34 9.44 3.85
C TYR A 168 19.21 10.62 4.83
N ARG A 169 18.58 10.35 5.96
CA ARG A 169 18.40 11.25 7.11
C ARG A 169 18.92 10.64 8.42
N ILE A 170 19.98 9.85 8.33
CA ILE A 170 20.60 9.22 9.51
C ILE A 170 21.51 10.22 10.23
N VAL A 171 21.24 10.45 11.51
CA VAL A 171 21.94 11.37 12.40
C VAL A 171 22.85 10.58 13.35
N ILE A 172 24.02 11.13 13.64
CA ILE A 172 24.95 10.58 14.64
C ILE A 172 24.62 11.22 15.98
N CYS A 173 24.37 10.39 17.00
CA CYS A 173 24.13 10.83 18.37
C CYS A 173 25.33 10.53 19.26
N ASP A 174 25.78 11.56 19.98
CA ASP A 174 26.77 11.47 21.07
C ASP A 174 26.16 10.91 22.36
#